data_AF-A0A522DVU3-F1
#
_entry.id   AF-A0A522DVU3-F1
#
_cell.length_a   1.000
_cell.length_b   1.000
_cell.length_c   1.000
_cell.angle_alpha   90.00
_cell.angle_beta   90.00
_cell.angle_gamma   90.00
#
_symmetry.space_group_name_H-M   'P 1'
#
loop_
_entity.id
_entity.type
_entity.pdbx_description
1 polymer ?
#
loop_
_entity_poly.entity_id
_entity_poly.type
_entity_poly.pdbx_seq_one_letter_code
_entity_poly.pdbx_strand_id
1 'polypeptide(L)'
;MPRDKKPDIELNPLTGKVDLVEVNAPEDKMEQELMEIKSAFSDDQRRATQLISERVGRKQVFNVIQKISNVTDLVDLQKIKQSKAYKGFQILIDGKPVIITTFEEYCRYVEGRSYESIKLELANLKQLGEEFFDAMRQIGIGPATMRDYRKLPDDDKQALLEVAQNGDKDSFVELVSTLIIKHDREKEATEKQIAEMTKSL
;
A
#
# COMPACT_ATOMS: atom_id res chain seq x y z
N MET A 1 10.58 -67.61 -66.07
CA MET A 1 11.02 -67.18 -64.73
C MET A 1 12.30 -66.36 -64.86
N PRO A 2 12.24 -65.03 -64.82
CA PRO A 2 13.45 -64.20 -64.81
C PRO A 2 13.86 -63.89 -63.38
N ARG A 3 15.15 -64.05 -63.07
CA ARG A 3 15.78 -63.69 -61.81
C ARG A 3 16.18 -62.21 -61.90
N ASP A 4 15.63 -61.39 -61.02
CA ASP A 4 15.87 -59.95 -61.02
C ASP A 4 17.32 -59.61 -60.64
N LYS A 5 17.99 -58.90 -61.55
CA LYS A 5 19.24 -58.17 -61.33
C LYS A 5 18.93 -56.89 -60.56
N LYS A 6 19.68 -56.59 -59.49
CA LYS A 6 19.92 -55.21 -59.06
C LYS A 6 21.33 -54.80 -59.48
N PRO A 7 21.50 -53.72 -60.27
CA PRO A 7 22.80 -53.19 -60.65
C PRO A 7 23.35 -52.27 -59.55
N ASP A 8 24.69 -52.22 -59.51
CA ASP A 8 25.50 -51.39 -58.62
C ASP A 8 25.16 -49.90 -58.76
N ILE A 9 24.98 -49.21 -57.63
CA ILE A 9 24.92 -47.75 -57.56
C ILE A 9 26.06 -47.30 -56.65
N GLU A 10 27.03 -46.63 -57.27
CA GLU A 10 28.23 -46.07 -56.68
C GLU A 10 27.92 -45.16 -55.47
N LEU A 11 28.70 -45.30 -54.40
CA LEU A 11 28.76 -44.28 -53.35
C LEU A 11 29.32 -42.99 -53.94
N ASN A 12 28.46 -42.00 -54.15
CA ASN A 12 28.90 -40.62 -54.36
C ASN A 12 29.03 -39.92 -52.99
N PRO A 13 30.16 -39.26 -52.67
CA PRO A 13 30.44 -38.78 -51.33
C PRO A 13 29.64 -37.52 -51.02
N LEU A 14 29.05 -37.49 -49.83
CA LEU A 14 28.50 -36.30 -49.19
C LEU A 14 29.61 -35.26 -49.01
N THR A 15 29.85 -34.46 -50.04
CA THR A 15 30.71 -33.27 -50.03
C THR A 15 29.92 -32.06 -50.50
N GLY A 16 28.73 -31.88 -49.92
CA GLY A 16 28.08 -30.58 -49.83
C GLY A 16 28.12 -30.18 -48.37
N LYS A 17 28.91 -29.17 -48.01
CA LYS A 17 28.78 -28.50 -46.72
C LYS A 17 27.34 -28.00 -46.64
N VAL A 18 26.53 -28.60 -45.78
CA VAL A 18 25.31 -27.94 -45.32
C VAL A 18 25.84 -26.79 -44.49
N ASP A 19 25.78 -25.57 -45.02
CA ASP A 19 26.00 -24.38 -44.22
C ASP A 19 25.01 -24.46 -43.07
N LEU A 20 25.54 -24.71 -41.87
CA LEU A 20 24.83 -24.45 -40.64
C LEU A 20 24.51 -22.97 -40.68
N VAL A 21 23.25 -22.63 -40.95
CA VAL A 21 22.75 -21.28 -40.73
C VAL A 21 22.97 -21.02 -39.23
N GLU A 22 24.00 -20.25 -38.91
CA GLU A 22 24.14 -19.69 -37.57
C GLU A 22 22.88 -18.88 -37.29
N VAL A 23 22.08 -19.37 -36.37
CA VAL A 23 20.95 -18.64 -35.80
C VAL A 23 21.54 -17.56 -34.90
N ASN A 24 22.08 -16.50 -35.50
CA ASN A 24 22.57 -15.32 -34.78
C ASN A 24 21.53 -14.20 -34.89
N ALA A 25 20.56 -14.20 -33.98
CA ALA A 25 19.79 -13.03 -33.53
C ALA A 25 18.90 -13.38 -32.31
N PRO A 26 18.74 -12.54 -31.26
CA PRO A 26 19.48 -11.35 -30.85
C PRO A 26 19.75 -11.35 -29.32
N GLU A 27 20.78 -12.07 -28.84
CA GLU A 27 21.12 -12.09 -27.41
C GLU A 27 21.40 -10.67 -26.87
N ASP A 28 22.07 -9.83 -27.68
CA ASP A 28 22.35 -8.43 -27.35
C ASP A 28 21.10 -7.58 -27.09
N LYS A 29 20.01 -7.76 -27.86
CA LYS A 29 18.77 -6.98 -27.64
C LYS A 29 18.07 -7.40 -26.36
N MET A 30 18.06 -8.70 -26.09
CA MET A 30 17.49 -9.25 -24.87
C MET A 30 18.31 -8.83 -23.64
N GLU A 31 19.64 -8.81 -23.74
CA GLU A 31 20.54 -8.33 -22.68
C GLU A 31 20.40 -6.82 -22.47
N GLN A 32 20.26 -6.03 -23.54
CA GLN A 32 20.07 -4.59 -23.48
C GLN A 32 18.71 -4.23 -22.85
N GLU A 33 17.63 -4.92 -23.22
CA GLU A 33 16.33 -4.82 -22.54
C GLU A 33 16.42 -5.26 -21.07
N LEU A 34 17.14 -6.34 -20.76
CA LEU A 34 17.36 -6.79 -19.38
C LEU A 34 18.17 -5.77 -18.56
N MET A 35 19.13 -5.08 -19.20
CA MET A 35 19.98 -4.06 -18.60
C MET A 35 19.18 -2.78 -18.33
N GLU A 36 18.32 -2.36 -19.26
CA GLU A 36 17.39 -1.24 -19.08
C GLU A 36 16.36 -1.52 -17.97
N ILE A 37 15.82 -2.74 -17.91
CA ILE A 37 14.93 -3.18 -16.83
C ILE A 37 15.67 -3.17 -15.48
N LYS A 38 16.92 -3.66 -15.43
CA LYS A 38 17.76 -3.65 -14.22
C LYS A 38 18.11 -2.23 -13.78
N SER A 39 18.42 -1.32 -14.70
CA SER A 39 18.72 0.08 -14.37
C SER A 39 17.47 0.81 -13.88
N ALA A 40 16.32 0.63 -14.54
CA ALA A 40 15.05 1.20 -14.10
C ALA A 40 14.66 0.69 -12.70
N PHE A 41 14.81 -0.63 -12.46
CA PHE A 41 14.61 -1.22 -11.13
C PHE A 41 15.57 -0.64 -10.08
N SER A 42 16.83 -0.42 -10.44
CA SER A 42 17.83 0.20 -9.55
C SER A 42 17.48 1.64 -9.21
N ASP A 43 16.99 2.43 -10.17
CA ASP A 43 16.63 3.83 -9.96
C ASP A 43 15.35 3.98 -9.13
N ASP A 44 14.35 3.13 -9.36
CA ASP A 44 13.15 3.10 -8.52
C ASP A 44 13.49 2.66 -7.08
N GLN A 45 14.41 1.71 -6.91
CA GLN A 45 14.87 1.29 -5.59
C GLN A 45 15.68 2.39 -4.87
N ARG A 46 16.46 3.19 -5.62
CA ARG A 46 17.16 4.37 -5.08
C ARG A 46 16.18 5.43 -4.60
N ARG A 47 15.18 5.77 -5.41
CA ARG A 47 14.12 6.73 -5.06
C ARG A 47 13.32 6.28 -3.84
N ALA A 48 12.97 4.99 -3.79
CA ALA A 48 12.32 4.37 -2.64
C ALA A 48 13.15 4.50 -1.36
N THR A 49 14.45 4.22 -1.45
CA THR A 49 15.40 4.35 -0.33
C THR A 49 15.50 5.79 0.14
N GLN A 50 15.62 6.75 -0.78
CA GLN A 50 15.64 8.17 -0.46
C GLN A 50 14.37 8.62 0.28
N LEU A 51 13.19 8.24 -0.21
CA LEU A 51 11.91 8.53 0.45
C LEU A 51 11.86 7.97 1.87
N ILE A 52 12.25 6.70 2.05
CA ILE A 52 12.28 6.07 3.38
C ILE A 52 13.26 6.81 4.29
N SER A 53 14.48 7.09 3.83
CA SER A 53 15.50 7.80 4.62
C SER A 53 15.08 9.21 5.01
N GLU A 54 14.53 9.99 4.07
CA GLU A 54 14.00 11.33 4.35
C GLU A 54 12.91 11.27 5.41
N ARG A 55 11.92 10.39 5.21
CA ARG A 55 10.79 10.22 6.12
C ARG A 55 11.24 9.81 7.53
N VAL A 56 12.17 8.84 7.63
CA VAL A 56 12.76 8.42 8.91
C VAL A 56 13.48 9.59 9.58
N GLY A 57 14.26 10.37 8.82
CA GLY A 57 14.94 11.57 9.31
C GLY A 57 13.96 12.60 9.88
N ARG A 58 12.90 12.95 9.13
CA ARG A 58 11.83 13.85 9.62
C ARG A 58 11.22 13.32 10.92
N LYS A 59 10.88 12.03 10.96
CA LYS A 59 10.27 11.39 12.13
C LYS A 59 11.18 11.40 13.36
N GLN A 60 12.49 11.21 13.21
CA GLN A 60 13.45 11.29 14.32
C GLN A 60 13.45 12.69 14.96
N VAL A 61 13.36 13.75 14.15
CA VAL A 61 13.25 15.14 14.63
C VAL A 61 11.92 15.36 15.36
N PHE A 62 10.80 14.88 14.82
CA PHE A 62 9.46 15.07 15.43
C PHE A 62 9.23 14.23 16.70
N ASN A 63 9.80 13.03 16.80
CA ASN A 63 9.67 12.16 17.97
C ASN A 63 10.26 12.77 19.26
N VAL A 64 11.15 13.77 19.15
CA VAL A 64 11.66 14.52 20.31
C VAL A 64 10.58 15.43 20.91
N ILE A 65 9.54 15.78 20.14
CA ILE A 65 8.54 16.80 20.53
C ILE A 65 7.12 16.22 20.64
N GLN A 66 6.72 15.17 19.89
CA GLN A 66 5.37 14.55 19.98
C GLN A 66 5.33 13.07 19.51
N LYS A 67 4.39 12.26 20.07
CA LYS A 67 4.08 10.88 19.62
C LYS A 67 3.09 10.80 18.44
N ILE A 68 2.72 11.94 17.85
CA ILE A 68 1.71 12.02 16.80
C ILE A 68 2.42 12.11 15.44
N SER A 69 2.29 11.07 14.60
CA SER A 69 2.67 11.16 13.18
C SER A 69 1.76 12.19 12.52
N ASN A 70 2.29 13.10 11.68
CA ASN A 70 1.47 14.05 10.93
C ASN A 70 0.77 13.36 9.74
N VAL A 71 -0.08 14.07 8.96
CA VAL A 71 -0.82 13.43 7.85
C VAL A 71 0.13 13.06 6.72
N THR A 72 1.05 13.96 6.41
CA THR A 72 2.10 13.75 5.40
C THR A 72 2.89 12.46 5.63
N ASP A 73 3.25 12.17 6.88
CA ASP A 73 3.98 10.95 7.24
C ASP A 73 3.16 9.69 7.00
N LEU A 74 1.83 9.74 7.16
CA LEU A 74 0.94 8.63 6.85
C LEU A 74 0.72 8.47 5.34
N VAL A 75 0.64 9.57 4.59
CA VAL A 75 0.58 9.55 3.12
C VAL A 75 1.85 8.93 2.55
N ASP A 76 3.02 9.30 3.04
CA ASP A 76 4.28 8.69 2.59
C ASP A 76 4.37 7.21 2.98
N LEU A 77 3.87 6.85 4.17
CA LEU A 77 3.79 5.44 4.59
C LEU A 77 2.84 4.64 3.68
N GLN A 78 1.74 5.24 3.26
CA GLN A 78 0.81 4.63 2.31
C GLN A 78 1.49 4.40 0.95
N LYS A 79 2.25 5.39 0.44
CA LYS A 79 3.04 5.26 -0.78
C LYS A 79 4.06 4.13 -0.66
N ILE A 80 4.84 4.09 0.43
CA ILE A 80 5.83 3.03 0.71
C ILE A 80 5.16 1.64 0.71
N LYS A 81 3.99 1.53 1.35
CA LYS A 81 3.23 0.27 1.39
C LYS A 81 2.76 -0.16 0.00
N GLN A 82 2.20 0.77 -0.79
CA GLN A 82 1.63 0.49 -2.10
C GLN A 82 2.71 0.15 -3.14
N SER A 83 3.82 0.88 -3.14
CA SER A 83 4.95 0.64 -4.05
C SER A 83 5.80 -0.56 -3.66
N LYS A 84 5.65 -1.06 -2.44
CA LYS A 84 6.54 -2.06 -1.82
C LYS A 84 8.00 -1.60 -1.71
N ALA A 85 8.22 -0.28 -1.69
CA ALA A 85 9.54 0.36 -1.50
C ALA A 85 10.32 -0.15 -0.28
N TYR A 86 9.61 -0.69 0.71
CA TYR A 86 10.22 -1.29 1.91
C TYR A 86 11.02 -2.57 1.62
N LYS A 87 10.78 -3.28 0.51
CA LYS A 87 11.47 -4.53 0.20
C LYS A 87 12.92 -4.27 -0.19
N GLY A 88 13.85 -5.01 0.42
CA GLY A 88 15.27 -4.83 0.18
C GLY A 88 15.88 -3.65 0.95
N PHE A 89 15.08 -2.91 1.73
CA PHE A 89 15.60 -1.88 2.61
C PHE A 89 16.44 -2.53 3.71
N GLN A 90 17.63 -1.97 3.96
CA GLN A 90 18.58 -2.51 4.93
C GLN A 90 18.66 -1.61 6.15
N ILE A 91 18.63 -2.24 7.32
CA ILE A 91 18.81 -1.57 8.61
C ILE A 91 19.82 -2.34 9.46
N LEU A 92 20.40 -1.65 10.44
CA LEU A 92 21.24 -2.28 11.44
C LEU A 92 20.42 -2.52 12.71
N ILE A 93 20.33 -3.78 13.13
CA ILE A 93 19.77 -4.18 14.42
C ILE A 93 20.89 -4.84 15.20
N ASP A 94 21.25 -4.29 16.36
CA ASP A 94 22.34 -4.79 17.21
C ASP A 94 23.66 -5.00 16.44
N GLY A 95 23.96 -4.07 15.53
CA GLY A 95 25.16 -4.09 14.69
C GLY A 95 25.13 -5.11 13.53
N LYS A 96 24.03 -5.86 13.35
CA LYS A 96 23.86 -6.79 12.23
C LYS A 96 22.95 -6.20 11.15
N PRO A 97 23.32 -6.31 9.86
CA PRO A 97 22.45 -5.90 8.78
C PRO A 97 21.25 -6.85 8.68
N VAL A 98 20.05 -6.27 8.65
CA VAL A 98 18.78 -6.95 8.44
C VAL A 98 18.12 -6.37 7.20
N ILE A 99 17.73 -7.25 6.28
CA ILE A 99 17.01 -6.89 5.06
C ILE A 99 15.52 -7.02 5.34
N ILE A 100 14.77 -5.94 5.10
CA ILE A 100 13.32 -5.92 5.22
C ILE A 100 12.69 -6.62 4.00
N THR A 101 11.80 -7.58 4.26
CA THR A 101 11.12 -8.38 3.23
C THR A 101 9.61 -8.21 3.28
N THR A 102 9.06 -7.93 4.47
CA THR A 102 7.62 -7.71 4.69
C THR A 102 7.34 -6.29 5.19
N PHE A 103 6.09 -5.84 4.98
CA PHE A 103 5.67 -4.55 5.51
C PHE A 103 5.54 -4.58 7.04
N GLU A 104 5.29 -5.75 7.63
CA GLU A 104 5.25 -5.91 9.09
C GLU A 104 6.63 -5.73 9.73
N GLU A 105 7.68 -6.31 9.13
CA GLU A 105 9.07 -6.03 9.50
C GLU A 105 9.40 -4.55 9.38
N TYR A 106 8.96 -3.91 8.29
CA TYR A 106 9.14 -2.47 8.10
C TYR A 106 8.48 -1.67 9.24
N CYS A 107 7.21 -1.96 9.56
CA CYS A 107 6.49 -1.34 10.67
C CYS A 107 7.24 -1.52 12.00
N ARG A 108 7.66 -2.75 12.29
CA ARG A 108 8.31 -3.08 13.57
C ARG A 108 9.67 -2.42 13.71
N TYR A 109 10.53 -2.55 12.70
CA TYR A 109 11.94 -2.21 12.83
C TYR A 109 12.28 -0.81 12.33
N VAL A 110 11.56 -0.29 11.33
CA VAL A 110 11.77 1.05 10.77
C VAL A 110 10.82 2.05 11.40
N GLU A 111 9.53 1.70 11.49
CA GLU A 111 8.55 2.60 12.10
C GLU A 111 8.54 2.55 13.63
N GLY A 112 9.03 1.48 14.25
CA GLY A 112 8.92 1.30 15.71
C GLY A 112 7.47 1.23 16.20
N ARG A 113 6.54 0.79 15.34
CA ARG A 113 5.10 0.74 15.60
C ARG A 113 4.54 -0.60 15.15
N SER A 114 3.46 -1.08 15.79
CA SER A 114 2.80 -2.31 15.35
C SER A 114 2.15 -2.13 13.99
N TYR A 115 2.12 -3.20 13.20
CA TYR A 115 1.43 -3.22 11.91
C TYR A 115 -0.06 -2.88 12.07
N GLU A 116 -0.70 -3.35 13.13
CA GLU A 116 -2.11 -3.11 13.44
C GLU A 116 -2.39 -1.63 13.66
N SER A 117 -1.51 -0.94 14.40
CA SER A 117 -1.63 0.50 14.66
C SER A 117 -1.54 1.31 13.37
N ILE A 118 -0.54 1.02 12.54
CA ILE A 118 -0.35 1.67 11.24
C ILE A 118 -1.53 1.36 10.31
N LYS A 119 -1.99 0.10 10.28
CA LYS A 119 -3.13 -0.32 9.47
C LYS A 119 -4.40 0.43 9.86
N LEU A 120 -4.64 0.63 11.15
CA LEU A 120 -5.77 1.39 11.66
C LEU A 120 -5.71 2.86 11.20
N GLU A 121 -4.57 3.52 11.35
CA GLU A 121 -4.39 4.92 10.93
C GLU A 121 -4.54 5.10 9.42
N LEU A 122 -3.95 4.22 8.61
CA LEU A 122 -4.13 4.26 7.16
C LEU A 122 -5.59 4.05 6.75
N ALA A 123 -6.32 3.18 7.47
CA ALA A 123 -7.74 2.96 7.23
C ALA A 123 -8.60 4.16 7.69
N ASN A 124 -8.17 4.89 8.72
CA ASN A 124 -8.82 6.11 9.16
C ASN A 124 -8.61 7.24 8.15
N LEU A 125 -7.36 7.49 7.77
CA LEU A 125 -7.01 8.48 6.75
C LEU A 125 -7.78 8.26 5.45
N LYS A 126 -7.85 7.01 4.97
CA LYS A 126 -8.56 6.68 3.73
C LYS A 126 -10.07 6.97 3.80
N GLN A 127 -10.72 6.72 4.94
CA GLN A 127 -12.18 6.80 5.05
C GLN A 127 -12.67 8.19 5.45
N LEU A 128 -11.84 8.95 6.18
CA LEU A 128 -12.19 10.29 6.68
C LEU A 128 -11.71 11.39 5.73
N GLY A 129 -10.72 11.10 4.89
CA GLY A 129 -10.00 12.12 4.13
C GLY A 129 -8.91 12.79 4.96
N GLU A 130 -8.00 13.49 4.29
CA GLU A 130 -6.84 14.12 4.93
C GLU A 130 -7.24 15.24 5.90
N GLU A 131 -8.17 16.09 5.49
CA GLU A 131 -8.59 17.29 6.24
C GLU A 131 -9.26 16.92 7.57
N PHE A 132 -10.28 16.08 7.53
CA PHE A 132 -11.00 15.67 8.74
C PHE A 132 -10.15 14.83 9.68
N PHE A 133 -9.30 13.97 9.12
CA PHE A 133 -8.35 13.21 9.91
C PHE A 133 -7.33 14.11 10.61
N ASP A 134 -6.79 15.14 9.94
CA ASP A 134 -5.86 16.08 10.57
C ASP A 134 -6.53 16.92 11.66
N ALA A 135 -7.71 17.50 11.36
CA ALA A 135 -8.46 18.32 12.31
C ALA A 135 -8.74 17.55 13.61
N MET A 136 -9.18 16.29 13.51
CA MET A 136 -9.39 15.43 14.67
C MET A 136 -8.11 15.19 15.48
N ARG A 137 -6.96 14.98 14.83
CA ARG A 137 -5.71 14.81 15.59
C ARG A 137 -5.27 16.11 16.27
N GLN A 138 -5.49 17.27 15.64
CA GLN A 138 -5.15 18.57 16.23
C GLN A 138 -5.90 18.80 17.55
N ILE A 139 -7.17 18.41 17.61
CA ILE A 139 -7.97 18.44 18.85
C ILE A 139 -7.74 17.23 19.77
N GLY A 140 -6.74 16.39 19.49
CA GLY A 140 -6.34 15.27 20.35
C GLY A 140 -7.33 14.10 20.37
N ILE A 141 -8.06 13.87 19.28
CA ILE A 141 -8.85 12.66 19.06
C ILE A 141 -7.91 11.55 18.55
N GLY A 142 -7.94 10.41 19.23
CA GLY A 142 -7.06 9.28 18.93
C GLY A 142 -7.55 8.44 17.74
N PRO A 143 -6.66 7.66 17.09
CA PRO A 143 -7.05 6.75 16.00
C PRO A 143 -8.08 5.67 16.39
N ALA A 144 -8.13 5.28 17.66
CA ALA A 144 -9.07 4.28 18.15
C ALA A 144 -10.52 4.79 18.16
N THR A 145 -10.73 6.05 18.57
CA THR A 145 -12.07 6.68 18.65
C THR A 145 -12.60 7.03 17.26
N MET A 146 -11.72 7.33 16.31
CA MET A 146 -12.09 7.60 14.91
C MET A 146 -12.84 6.45 14.22
N ARG A 147 -12.78 5.21 14.76
CA ARG A 147 -13.47 4.06 14.15
C ARG A 147 -14.98 4.29 14.07
N ASP A 148 -15.58 4.90 15.08
CA ASP A 148 -17.02 5.11 15.11
C ASP A 148 -17.45 6.28 14.22
N TYR A 149 -16.58 7.29 14.08
CA TYR A 149 -16.84 8.45 13.21
C TYR A 149 -16.81 8.09 11.73
N ARG A 150 -16.05 7.06 11.34
CA ARG A 150 -16.06 6.52 9.97
C ARG A 150 -17.41 5.96 9.54
N LYS A 151 -18.25 5.56 10.49
CA LYS A 151 -19.57 4.98 10.22
C LYS A 151 -20.66 6.04 10.03
N LEU A 152 -20.37 7.29 10.39
CA LEU A 152 -21.34 8.38 10.24
C LEU A 152 -21.58 8.68 8.75
N PRO A 153 -22.77 9.21 8.40
CA PRO A 153 -23.02 9.79 7.09
C PRO A 153 -22.05 10.93 6.78
N ASP A 154 -21.91 11.25 5.48
CA ASP A 154 -20.97 12.29 5.05
C ASP A 154 -21.38 13.69 5.52
N ASP A 155 -22.69 13.98 5.60
CA ASP A 155 -23.21 15.24 6.16
C ASP A 155 -22.79 15.44 7.63
N ASP A 156 -22.84 14.38 8.42
CA ASP A 156 -22.46 14.40 9.84
C ASP A 156 -20.95 14.55 10.01
N LYS A 157 -20.16 13.92 9.15
CA LYS A 157 -18.69 14.12 9.13
C LYS A 157 -18.34 15.56 8.80
N GLN A 158 -19.08 16.21 7.90
CA GLN A 158 -18.85 17.60 7.54
C GLN A 158 -19.13 18.54 8.72
N ALA A 159 -20.24 18.35 9.44
CA ALA A 159 -20.55 19.11 10.65
C ALA A 159 -19.48 18.91 11.74
N LEU A 160 -18.99 17.67 11.90
CA LEU A 160 -17.90 17.37 12.82
C LEU A 160 -16.56 18.00 12.42
N LEU A 161 -16.28 18.09 11.12
CA LEU A 161 -15.08 18.75 10.60
C LEU A 161 -15.06 20.23 10.99
N GLU A 162 -16.18 20.95 10.82
CA GLU A 162 -16.28 22.37 11.18
C GLU A 162 -15.99 22.61 12.66
N VAL A 163 -16.52 21.77 13.54
CA VAL A 163 -16.24 21.86 14.99
C VAL A 163 -14.79 21.53 15.29
N ALA A 164 -14.23 20.50 14.65
CA ALA A 164 -12.82 20.12 14.85
C ALA A 164 -11.86 21.23 14.39
N GLN A 165 -12.17 21.93 13.30
CA GLN A 165 -11.38 23.06 12.81
C GLN A 165 -11.36 24.25 13.76
N ASN A 166 -12.41 24.43 14.57
CA ASN A 166 -12.45 25.45 15.62
C ASN A 166 -11.57 25.12 16.83
N GLY A 167 -10.97 23.92 16.87
CA GLY A 167 -10.08 23.52 17.96
C GLY A 167 -10.81 23.07 19.24
N ASP A 168 -12.14 22.98 19.22
CA ASP A 168 -12.95 22.66 20.39
C ASP A 168 -13.24 21.16 20.47
N LYS A 169 -12.45 20.48 21.30
CA LYS A 169 -12.61 19.05 21.55
C LYS A 169 -13.92 18.72 22.28
N ASP A 170 -14.34 19.56 23.21
CA ASP A 170 -15.50 19.26 24.05
C ASP A 170 -16.78 19.37 23.23
N SER A 171 -16.93 20.46 22.46
CA SER A 171 -18.01 20.61 21.49
C SER A 171 -18.03 19.48 20.46
N PHE A 172 -16.86 19.02 20.00
CA PHE A 172 -16.76 17.90 19.07
C PHE A 172 -17.35 16.62 19.68
N VAL A 173 -16.97 16.28 20.91
CA VAL A 173 -17.45 15.07 21.59
C VAL A 173 -18.95 15.14 21.88
N GLU A 174 -19.48 16.31 22.24
CA GLU A 174 -20.91 16.52 22.46
C GLU A 174 -21.73 16.34 21.16
N LEU A 175 -21.25 16.91 20.05
CA LEU A 175 -21.90 16.77 18.75
C LEU A 175 -21.92 15.31 18.30
N VAL A 176 -20.79 14.59 18.41
CA VAL A 176 -20.72 13.15 18.14
C VAL A 176 -21.77 12.37 18.94
N SER A 177 -21.84 12.61 20.25
CA SER A 177 -22.79 11.92 21.13
C SER A 177 -24.23 12.12 20.67
N THR A 178 -24.59 13.36 20.32
CA THR A 178 -25.90 13.72 19.80
C THR A 178 -26.22 13.01 18.48
N LEU A 179 -25.24 12.97 17.55
CA LEU A 179 -25.40 12.34 16.25
C LEU A 179 -25.58 10.82 16.37
N ILE A 180 -24.80 10.16 17.21
CA ILE A 180 -24.92 8.71 17.45
C ILE A 180 -26.31 8.38 18.02
N ILE A 181 -26.79 9.13 19.02
CA ILE A 181 -28.13 8.93 19.60
C ILE A 181 -29.22 9.13 18.55
N LYS A 182 -29.08 10.12 17.66
CA LYS A 182 -30.03 10.37 16.58
C LYS A 182 -30.06 9.19 15.60
N HIS A 183 -28.91 8.69 15.18
CA HIS A 183 -28.79 7.54 14.27
C HIS A 183 -29.40 6.27 14.85
N ASP A 184 -29.13 5.97 16.12
CA ASP A 184 -29.70 4.79 16.78
C ASP A 184 -31.24 4.85 16.80
N ARG A 185 -31.81 6.03 17.09
CA ARG A 185 -33.26 6.24 17.07
C ARG A 185 -33.87 6.13 15.67
N GLU A 186 -33.24 6.74 14.66
CA GLU A 186 -33.72 6.69 13.28
C GLU A 186 -33.67 5.26 12.73
N LYS A 187 -32.64 4.50 13.10
CA LYS A 187 -32.51 3.09 12.75
C LYS A 187 -33.60 2.24 13.39
N GLU A 188 -33.85 2.39 14.68
CA GLU A 188 -34.95 1.68 15.37
C GLU A 188 -36.32 2.01 14.76
N ALA A 189 -36.55 3.28 14.41
CA ALA A 189 -37.80 3.70 13.77
C ALA A 189 -37.97 3.08 12.38
N THR A 190 -36.89 3.06 11.59
CA THR A 190 -36.88 2.48 10.24
C THR A 190 -37.09 0.97 10.29
N GLU A 191 -36.44 0.27 11.22
CA GLU A 191 -36.61 -1.18 11.40
C GLU A 191 -38.06 -1.54 11.78
N LYS A 192 -38.70 -0.74 12.63
CA LYS A 192 -40.13 -0.92 12.97
C LYS A 192 -41.04 -0.73 11.75
N GLN A 193 -40.81 0.32 10.96
CA GLN A 193 -41.59 0.56 9.74
C GLN A 193 -41.44 -0.57 8.72
N ILE A 194 -40.22 -1.10 8.53
CA ILE A 194 -39.97 -2.25 7.65
C ILE A 194 -40.71 -3.48 8.19
N ALA A 195 -40.66 -3.74 9.50
CA ALA A 195 -41.36 -4.88 10.10
C ALA A 195 -42.88 -4.79 9.96
N GLU A 196 -43.45 -3.60 10.07
CA GLU A 196 -44.88 -3.35 9.85
C GLU A 196 -45.29 -3.52 8.38
N MET A 197 -44.50 -2.99 7.44
CA MET A 197 -44.71 -3.21 6.00
C MET A 197 -44.60 -4.69 5.62
N THR A 198 -43.63 -5.42 6.19
CA THR A 198 -43.43 -6.84 5.86
C THR A 198 -44.54 -7.73 6.45
N LYS A 199 -45.20 -7.32 7.54
CA LYS A 199 -46.37 -8.02 8.10
C LYS A 199 -47.68 -7.76 7.35
N SER A 200 -47.72 -6.74 6.50
CA SER A 200 -48.91 -6.33 5.74
C SER A 200 -48.89 -6.81 4.28
N LEU A 201 -47.83 -7.53 3.89
CA LEU A 201 -47.67 -8.29 2.64
C LEU A 201 -47.93 -9.78 2.88
#